data_AF-A0A9E4U9J7-F1
#
_entry.id   AF-A0A9E4U9J7-F1
#
_cell.length_a   1.000
_cell.length_b   1.000
_cell.length_c   1.000
_cell.angle_alpha   90.00
_cell.angle_beta   90.00
_cell.angle_gamma   90.00
#
_symmetry.space_group_name_H-M   'P 1'
#
loop_
_entity.id
_entity.type
_entity.pdbx_description
1 polymer ?
#
loop_
_entity_poly.entity_id
_entity_poly.type
_entity_poly.pdbx_seq_one_letter_code
_entity_poly.pdbx_strand_id
1 'polypeptide(L)'
;MTDSTNLPRFNATQAGAAWKTTVEAEHEQSDRIREGAASDDFWRPIAHRFAPPKKGEAAPDDTFERLAGLVSSSGTVLDVGAGGGRLAIPLAEVCARVTAVEPSEGMREQLIATAAAWDVSNINLVAGTWEDAEVAPHDLVICAHVVYTVREIENFVRKLIAHARQTVALVVFQRPAMSSYLPLWPKVHGEERIPLPALPEIEQLLPQMGIEYRKIPLQERVSQPFKSRAQAVDECLARLFIAPGSDKSAKLSEVLDDCL
;
A
#
# COMPACT_ATOMS: atom_id res chain seq x y z
N MET A 1 -25.22 15.42 25.58
CA MET A 1 -25.07 13.97 25.31
C MET A 1 -25.79 13.71 24.00
N THR A 2 -25.07 13.83 22.90
CA THR A 2 -25.56 13.48 21.56
C THR A 2 -24.84 12.21 21.17
N ASP A 3 -25.65 11.22 20.86
CA ASP A 3 -25.30 9.82 20.61
C ASP A 3 -24.39 9.71 19.37
N SER A 4 -23.12 9.43 19.59
CA SER A 4 -22.15 9.12 18.53
C SER A 4 -22.24 7.62 18.24
N THR A 5 -22.26 7.25 16.96
CA THR A 5 -22.25 5.88 16.40
C THR A 5 -23.60 5.25 16.07
N ASN A 6 -24.28 5.79 15.05
CA ASN A 6 -25.21 5.00 14.25
C ASN A 6 -24.81 5.08 12.77
N LEU A 7 -23.64 4.51 12.45
CA LEU A 7 -23.30 4.20 11.07
C LEU A 7 -24.25 3.08 10.60
N PRO A 8 -24.86 3.19 9.41
CA PRO A 8 -25.73 2.14 8.90
C PRO A 8 -24.99 0.79 8.86
N ARG A 9 -25.57 -0.22 9.53
CA ARG A 9 -25.09 -1.60 9.47
C ARG A 9 -25.46 -2.17 8.11
N PHE A 10 -24.50 -2.18 7.19
CA PHE A 10 -24.61 -2.96 5.97
C PHE A 10 -24.28 -4.42 6.28
N ASN A 11 -25.06 -5.35 5.74
CA ASN A 11 -24.65 -6.76 5.77
C ASN A 11 -23.39 -6.91 4.91
N ALA A 12 -22.39 -7.62 5.42
CA ALA A 12 -21.19 -7.93 4.65
C ALA A 12 -21.57 -8.66 3.35
N THR A 13 -20.96 -8.23 2.25
CA THR A 13 -21.06 -8.88 0.95
C THR A 13 -20.33 -10.22 0.98
N GLN A 14 -20.65 -11.10 0.03
CA GLN A 14 -19.93 -12.37 -0.10
C GLN A 14 -18.44 -12.13 -0.41
N ALA A 15 -18.15 -11.18 -1.29
CA ALA A 15 -16.77 -10.79 -1.61
C ALA A 15 -16.03 -10.20 -0.39
N GLY A 16 -16.70 -9.38 0.42
CA GLY A 16 -16.11 -8.83 1.64
C GLY A 16 -15.80 -9.92 2.68
N ALA A 17 -16.69 -10.89 2.86
CA ALA A 17 -16.46 -12.02 3.75
C ALA A 17 -15.31 -12.93 3.25
N ALA A 18 -15.24 -13.19 1.95
CA ALA A 18 -14.16 -13.94 1.33
C ALA A 18 -12.81 -13.21 1.48
N TRP A 19 -12.78 -11.90 1.21
CA TRP A 19 -11.61 -11.05 1.42
C TRP A 19 -11.08 -11.17 2.85
N LYS A 20 -11.95 -10.95 3.84
CA LYS A 20 -11.62 -11.04 5.25
C LYS A 20 -11.03 -12.39 5.62
N THR A 21 -11.67 -13.47 5.16
CA THR A 21 -11.21 -14.85 5.39
C THR A 21 -9.81 -15.07 4.82
N THR A 22 -9.54 -14.62 3.60
CA THR A 22 -8.22 -14.73 2.97
C THR A 22 -7.17 -13.94 3.74
N VAL A 23 -7.46 -12.71 4.15
CA VAL A 23 -6.53 -11.88 4.92
C VAL A 23 -6.23 -12.50 6.28
N GLU A 24 -7.23 -13.02 6.98
CA GLU A 24 -7.05 -13.69 8.27
C GLU A 24 -6.19 -14.96 8.13
N ALA A 25 -6.47 -15.81 7.14
CA ALA A 25 -5.68 -17.01 6.88
C ALA A 25 -4.23 -16.68 6.45
N GLU A 26 -4.04 -15.62 5.67
CA GLU A 26 -2.71 -15.15 5.27
C GLU A 26 -1.91 -14.70 6.49
N HIS A 27 -2.51 -13.91 7.39
CA HIS A 27 -1.88 -13.43 8.61
C HIS A 27 -1.54 -14.59 9.55
N GLU A 28 -2.44 -15.55 9.73
CA GLU A 28 -2.16 -16.76 10.52
C GLU A 28 -0.96 -17.55 9.96
N GLN A 29 -0.88 -17.69 8.63
CA GLN A 29 0.29 -18.31 7.99
C GLN A 29 1.56 -17.48 8.24
N SER A 30 1.48 -16.17 8.08
CA SER A 30 2.59 -15.23 8.28
C SER A 30 3.13 -15.32 9.71
N ASP A 31 2.26 -15.30 10.71
CA ASP A 31 2.62 -15.35 12.13
C ASP A 31 3.24 -16.69 12.51
N ARG A 32 2.74 -17.80 11.93
CA ARG A 32 3.31 -19.14 12.14
C ARG A 32 4.69 -19.32 11.50
N ILE A 33 4.91 -18.76 10.31
CA ILE A 33 6.14 -18.96 9.54
C ILE A 33 7.27 -18.01 9.92
N ARG A 34 6.94 -16.78 10.37
CA ARG A 34 7.91 -15.71 10.56
C ARG A 34 9.02 -16.10 11.53
N GLU A 35 10.26 -15.93 11.05
CA GLU A 35 11.44 -16.06 11.90
C GLU A 35 11.76 -14.71 12.55
N GLY A 36 11.75 -14.66 13.88
CA GLY A 36 12.01 -13.45 14.67
C GLY A 36 10.73 -12.73 15.11
N ALA A 37 10.90 -11.73 15.99
CA ALA A 37 9.78 -10.90 16.45
C ALA A 37 9.28 -9.98 15.33
N ALA A 38 7.98 -9.67 15.34
CA ALA A 38 7.44 -8.61 14.51
C ALA A 38 8.08 -7.26 14.91
N SER A 39 8.42 -6.44 13.92
CA SER A 39 8.90 -5.08 14.15
C SER A 39 7.74 -4.17 14.51
N ASP A 40 7.92 -3.28 15.50
CA ASP A 40 6.96 -2.22 15.84
C ASP A 40 6.73 -1.26 14.65
N ASP A 41 7.75 -1.08 13.81
CA ASP A 41 7.66 -0.36 12.53
C ASP A 41 8.39 -1.16 11.44
N PHE A 42 7.65 -2.04 10.76
CA PHE A 42 8.17 -2.84 9.65
C PHE A 42 8.69 -1.98 8.48
N TRP A 43 8.16 -0.77 8.31
CA TRP A 43 8.41 0.07 7.15
C TRP A 43 9.66 0.94 7.30
N ARG A 44 10.06 1.29 8.52
CA ARG A 44 11.19 2.19 8.78
C ARG A 44 12.47 1.84 8.01
N PRO A 45 12.97 0.58 7.96
CA PRO A 45 14.21 0.26 7.24
C PRO A 45 14.14 0.51 5.72
N ILE A 46 12.93 0.51 5.16
CA ILE A 46 12.69 0.64 3.72
C ILE A 46 11.95 1.93 3.34
N ALA A 47 11.72 2.84 4.29
CA ALA A 47 10.95 4.06 4.07
C ALA A 47 11.49 4.91 2.91
N HIS A 48 12.82 4.97 2.75
CA HIS A 48 13.50 5.66 1.64
C HIS A 48 13.04 5.20 0.24
N ARG A 49 12.53 3.96 0.10
CA ARG A 49 12.01 3.43 -1.18
C ARG A 49 10.65 4.01 -1.55
N PHE A 50 9.97 4.65 -0.61
CA PHE A 50 8.64 5.23 -0.76
C PHE A 50 8.68 6.76 -0.89
N ALA A 51 9.85 7.35 -0.99
CA ALA A 51 10.02 8.72 -1.41
C ALA A 51 9.79 8.84 -2.94
N PRO A 52 9.34 10.00 -3.43
CA PRO A 52 9.33 10.26 -4.87
C PRO A 52 10.76 10.18 -5.45
N PRO A 53 10.91 9.81 -6.74
CA PRO A 53 12.17 10.02 -7.48
C PRO A 53 12.60 11.49 -7.39
N LYS A 54 13.89 11.81 -7.52
CA LYS A 54 14.31 13.21 -7.40
C LYS A 54 13.68 14.07 -8.50
N LYS A 55 13.53 15.38 -8.26
CA LYS A 55 12.99 16.30 -9.27
C LYS A 55 13.75 16.16 -10.59
N GLY A 56 13.03 15.89 -11.67
CA GLY A 56 13.57 15.66 -13.02
C GLY A 56 13.95 14.21 -13.35
N GLU A 57 13.94 13.29 -12.38
CA GLU A 57 14.08 11.86 -12.63
C GLU A 57 12.75 11.24 -13.08
N ALA A 58 12.82 10.20 -13.90
CA ALA A 58 11.63 9.49 -14.35
C ALA A 58 10.99 8.68 -13.22
N ALA A 59 9.67 8.79 -13.08
CA ALA A 59 8.87 7.91 -12.23
C ALA A 59 8.82 6.48 -12.79
N PRO A 60 8.68 5.46 -11.92
CA PRO A 60 8.61 4.06 -12.34
C PRO A 60 7.37 3.74 -13.16
N ASP A 61 6.31 4.55 -13.03
CA ASP A 61 5.03 4.40 -13.70
C ASP A 61 4.42 5.78 -14.01
N ASP A 62 3.22 5.82 -14.58
CA ASP A 62 2.45 7.03 -14.88
C ASP A 62 1.40 7.40 -13.82
N THR A 63 1.48 6.82 -12.61
CA THR A 63 0.47 6.98 -11.54
C THR A 63 0.29 8.45 -11.17
N PHE A 64 1.39 9.19 -10.98
CA PHE A 64 1.34 10.59 -10.63
C PHE A 64 0.59 11.41 -11.67
N GLU A 65 0.89 11.24 -12.96
CA GLU A 65 0.26 12.00 -14.03
C GLU A 65 -1.24 11.69 -14.16
N ARG A 66 -1.64 10.44 -13.91
CA ARG A 66 -3.07 10.09 -13.87
C ARG A 66 -3.78 10.75 -12.72
N LEU A 67 -3.17 10.80 -11.53
CA LEU A 67 -3.75 11.42 -10.34
C LEU A 67 -3.78 12.95 -10.44
N ALA A 68 -2.70 13.56 -10.95
CA ALA A 68 -2.61 15.00 -11.17
C ALA A 68 -3.68 15.49 -12.16
N GLY A 69 -4.06 14.67 -13.14
CA GLY A 69 -5.17 14.95 -14.05
C GLY A 69 -6.57 14.92 -13.42
N LEU A 70 -6.70 14.46 -12.17
CA LEU A 70 -7.97 14.38 -11.43
C LEU A 70 -8.17 15.53 -10.43
N VAL A 71 -7.18 16.42 -10.26
CA VAL A 71 -7.25 17.53 -9.30
C VAL A 71 -6.89 18.85 -9.97
N SER A 72 -7.54 19.94 -9.55
CA SER A 72 -7.20 21.30 -9.98
C SER A 72 -6.19 21.95 -9.03
N SER A 73 -5.59 23.06 -9.46
CA SER A 73 -4.70 23.87 -8.61
C SER A 73 -5.39 24.45 -7.36
N SER A 74 -6.72 24.58 -7.38
CA SER A 74 -7.53 24.97 -6.22
C SER A 74 -8.08 23.79 -5.41
N GLY A 75 -7.86 22.55 -5.88
CA GLY A 75 -8.40 21.33 -5.30
C GLY A 75 -7.59 20.84 -4.10
N THR A 76 -8.20 19.94 -3.35
CA THR A 76 -7.65 19.34 -2.13
C THR A 76 -7.53 17.82 -2.28
N VAL A 77 -6.41 17.26 -1.82
CA VAL A 77 -6.11 15.82 -1.91
C VAL A 77 -6.00 15.19 -0.53
N LEU A 78 -6.56 14.01 -0.33
CA LEU A 78 -6.32 13.14 0.82
C LEU A 78 -5.57 11.89 0.35
N ASP A 79 -4.33 11.71 0.78
CA ASP A 79 -3.51 10.51 0.50
C ASP A 79 -3.55 9.56 1.70
N VAL A 80 -4.29 8.46 1.56
CA VAL A 80 -4.50 7.45 2.60
C VAL A 80 -3.43 6.36 2.48
N GLY A 81 -2.62 6.19 3.52
CA GLY A 81 -1.43 5.36 3.50
C GLY A 81 -0.33 5.98 2.64
N ALA A 82 -0.02 7.26 2.90
CA ALA A 82 0.85 8.08 2.07
C ALA A 82 2.31 7.58 1.98
N GLY A 83 2.72 6.68 2.90
CA GLY A 83 4.08 6.16 2.98
C GLY A 83 5.11 7.27 3.10
N GLY A 84 6.25 7.11 2.41
CA GLY A 84 7.31 8.12 2.32
C GLY A 84 6.97 9.33 1.45
N GLY A 85 5.71 9.51 1.02
CA GLY A 85 5.25 10.69 0.29
C GLY A 85 5.40 10.62 -1.24
N ARG A 86 5.60 9.44 -1.84
CA ARG A 86 5.77 9.26 -3.29
C ARG A 86 4.72 9.98 -4.14
N LEU A 87 3.47 10.03 -3.68
CA LEU A 87 2.36 10.70 -4.37
C LEU A 87 2.00 12.03 -3.72
N ALA A 88 1.86 12.06 -2.39
CA ALA A 88 1.55 13.28 -1.63
C ALA A 88 2.44 14.48 -1.98
N ILE A 89 3.77 14.28 -2.07
CA ILE A 89 4.73 15.37 -2.28
C ILE A 89 4.60 16.02 -3.66
N PRO A 90 4.69 15.27 -4.79
CA PRO A 90 4.53 15.88 -6.10
C PRO A 90 3.10 16.40 -6.34
N LEU A 91 2.06 15.79 -5.74
CA LEU A 91 0.69 16.30 -5.86
C LEU A 91 0.51 17.65 -5.15
N ALA A 92 1.26 17.90 -4.07
CA ALA A 92 1.22 19.17 -3.35
C ALA A 92 1.72 20.35 -4.20
N GLU A 93 2.55 20.11 -5.22
CA GLU A 93 2.99 21.15 -6.17
C GLU A 93 1.89 21.57 -7.17
N VAL A 94 0.84 20.75 -7.35
CA VAL A 94 -0.19 20.96 -8.39
C VAL A 94 -1.60 21.14 -7.84
N CYS A 95 -1.78 21.13 -6.51
CA CYS A 95 -3.07 21.35 -5.85
C CYS A 95 -2.94 22.35 -4.69
N ALA A 96 -4.07 22.77 -4.11
CA ALA A 96 -4.06 23.76 -3.04
C ALA A 96 -3.50 23.18 -1.72
N ARG A 97 -3.85 21.93 -1.41
CA ARG A 97 -3.45 21.27 -0.16
C ARG A 97 -3.54 19.76 -0.27
N VAL A 98 -2.59 19.08 0.36
CA VAL A 98 -2.63 17.64 0.59
C VAL A 98 -2.79 17.36 2.08
N THR A 99 -3.64 16.41 2.44
CA THR A 99 -3.61 15.74 3.76
C THR A 99 -3.10 14.33 3.55
N ALA A 100 -2.07 13.93 4.28
CA ALA A 100 -1.48 12.60 4.24
C ALA A 100 -1.80 11.86 5.54
N VAL A 101 -2.37 10.66 5.47
CA VAL A 101 -2.61 9.78 6.62
C VAL A 101 -1.62 8.62 6.56
N GLU A 102 -0.77 8.46 7.57
CA GLU A 102 0.28 7.43 7.59
C GLU A 102 0.60 6.95 9.02
N PRO A 103 0.42 5.65 9.34
CA PRO A 103 0.67 5.11 10.67
C PRO A 103 2.16 4.87 11.00
N SER A 104 3.03 4.58 10.02
CA SER A 104 4.45 4.31 10.27
C SER A 104 5.22 5.60 10.58
N GLU A 105 5.94 5.62 11.71
CA GLU A 105 6.79 6.74 12.07
C GLU A 105 7.94 6.93 11.08
N GLY A 106 8.62 5.84 10.69
CA GLY A 106 9.69 5.91 9.71
C GLY A 106 9.24 6.43 8.34
N MET A 107 8.04 6.06 7.89
CA MET A 107 7.45 6.61 6.66
C MET A 107 7.17 8.11 6.78
N ARG A 108 6.58 8.54 7.92
CA ARG A 108 6.31 9.95 8.19
C ARG A 108 7.59 10.80 8.23
N GLU A 109 8.64 10.32 8.88
CA GLU A 109 9.94 10.99 8.91
C GLU A 109 10.52 11.16 7.50
N GLN A 110 10.45 10.10 6.68
CA GLN A 110 10.88 10.17 5.28
C GLN A 110 10.07 11.19 4.48
N LEU A 111 8.74 11.21 4.67
CA LEU A 111 7.85 12.17 4.00
C LEU A 111 8.21 13.61 4.37
N ILE A 112 8.36 13.90 5.67
CA ILE A 112 8.74 15.23 6.17
C ILE A 112 10.09 15.68 5.58
N ALA A 113 11.11 14.81 5.65
CA ALA A 113 12.43 15.12 5.13
C ALA A 113 12.40 15.39 3.61
N THR A 114 11.61 14.63 2.86
CA THR A 114 11.51 14.78 1.41
C THR A 114 10.70 16.00 1.01
N ALA A 115 9.61 16.30 1.71
CA ALA A 115 8.81 17.52 1.50
C ALA A 115 9.66 18.78 1.75
N ALA A 116 10.46 18.79 2.83
CA ALA A 116 11.40 19.87 3.10
C ALA A 116 12.46 20.00 1.99
N ALA A 117 13.02 18.90 1.50
CA ALA A 117 13.98 18.92 0.39
C ALA A 117 13.37 19.40 -0.95
N TRP A 118 12.05 19.37 -1.09
CA TRP A 118 11.33 19.84 -2.27
C TRP A 118 10.76 21.25 -2.13
N ASP A 119 10.96 21.90 -0.97
CA ASP A 119 10.34 23.16 -0.58
C ASP A 119 8.79 23.12 -0.63
N VAL A 120 8.22 21.97 -0.29
CA VAL A 120 6.76 21.76 -0.23
C VAL A 120 6.26 21.96 1.20
N SER A 121 5.34 22.90 1.39
CA SER A 121 4.84 23.29 2.72
C SER A 121 3.33 23.13 2.91
N ASN A 122 2.59 22.71 1.89
CA ASN A 122 1.12 22.58 1.90
C ASN A 122 0.64 21.14 2.11
N ILE A 123 1.42 20.33 2.83
CA ILE A 123 1.04 18.98 3.27
C ILE A 123 0.71 19.00 4.77
N ASN A 124 -0.48 18.55 5.12
CA ASN A 124 -0.88 18.27 6.50
C ASN A 124 -0.72 16.76 6.78
N LEU A 125 0.18 16.40 7.68
CA LEU A 125 0.46 14.99 8.01
C LEU A 125 -0.32 14.55 9.26
N VAL A 126 -1.08 13.48 9.13
CA VAL A 126 -1.90 12.87 10.19
C VAL A 126 -1.31 11.50 10.53
N ALA A 127 -0.83 11.36 11.76
CA ALA A 127 -0.30 10.11 12.27
C ALA A 127 -1.46 9.21 12.72
N GLY A 128 -1.67 8.09 12.03
CA GLY A 128 -2.73 7.14 12.38
C GLY A 128 -3.06 6.18 11.24
N THR A 129 -3.80 5.13 11.59
CA THR A 129 -4.42 4.22 10.63
C THR A 129 -5.53 4.94 9.87
N TRP A 130 -5.94 4.42 8.71
CA TRP A 130 -7.07 5.02 8.01
C TRP A 130 -8.36 4.86 8.82
N GLU A 131 -8.52 3.74 9.51
CA GLU A 131 -9.66 3.38 10.32
C GLU A 131 -9.93 4.42 11.41
N ASP A 132 -8.87 4.86 12.10
CA ASP A 132 -8.96 5.78 13.25
C ASP A 132 -8.77 7.25 12.88
N ALA A 133 -8.24 7.56 11.69
CA ALA A 133 -8.00 8.95 11.29
C ALA A 133 -9.29 9.78 11.20
N GLU A 134 -9.30 10.92 11.89
CA GLU A 134 -10.37 11.94 11.81
C GLU A 134 -9.91 13.09 10.90
N VAL A 135 -10.36 13.07 9.65
CA VAL A 135 -10.00 14.08 8.66
C VAL A 135 -11.23 14.58 7.91
N ALA A 136 -11.20 15.83 7.46
CA ALA A 136 -12.28 16.36 6.64
C ALA A 136 -12.29 15.71 5.24
N PRO A 137 -13.43 15.68 4.53
CA PRO A 137 -13.47 15.29 3.12
C PRO A 137 -12.57 16.17 2.24
N HIS A 138 -12.07 15.60 1.14
CA HIS A 138 -11.20 16.24 0.14
C HIS A 138 -11.78 16.02 -1.26
N ASP A 139 -11.34 16.79 -2.26
CA ASP A 139 -11.88 16.69 -3.62
C ASP A 139 -11.45 15.36 -4.27
N LEU A 140 -10.19 15.00 -4.08
CA LEU A 140 -9.61 13.72 -4.49
C LEU A 140 -9.14 12.94 -3.25
N VAL A 141 -9.61 11.70 -3.10
CA VAL A 141 -9.07 10.73 -2.12
C VAL A 141 -8.26 9.69 -2.87
N ILE A 142 -7.04 9.44 -2.43
CA ILE A 142 -6.10 8.49 -3.03
C ILE A 142 -5.82 7.40 -2.01
N CYS A 143 -5.80 6.16 -2.47
CA CYS A 143 -5.37 5.01 -1.69
C CYS A 143 -4.55 4.10 -2.60
N ALA A 144 -3.22 4.19 -2.51
CA ALA A 144 -2.32 3.50 -3.43
C ALA A 144 -1.55 2.38 -2.74
N HIS A 145 -1.84 1.14 -3.13
CA HIS A 145 -1.17 -0.07 -2.64
C HIS A 145 -1.27 -0.31 -1.13
N VAL A 146 -2.40 0.07 -0.52
CA VAL A 146 -2.66 -0.07 0.93
C VAL A 146 -3.59 -1.22 1.26
N VAL A 147 -4.64 -1.43 0.46
CA VAL A 147 -5.82 -2.23 0.87
C VAL A 147 -5.55 -3.71 1.13
N TYR A 148 -4.45 -4.27 0.65
CA TYR A 148 -4.24 -5.72 0.54
C TYR A 148 -4.35 -6.49 1.86
N THR A 149 -3.95 -5.88 2.98
CA THR A 149 -3.99 -6.48 4.33
C THR A 149 -5.16 -5.98 5.17
N VAL A 150 -6.03 -5.15 4.60
CA VAL A 150 -7.19 -4.58 5.32
C VAL A 150 -8.22 -5.67 5.51
N ARG A 151 -8.47 -6.03 6.77
CA ARG A 151 -9.44 -7.06 7.14
C ARG A 151 -10.88 -6.64 6.84
N GLU A 152 -11.27 -5.45 7.30
CA GLU A 152 -12.62 -4.92 7.15
C GLU A 152 -12.72 -4.03 5.89
N ILE A 153 -12.43 -4.63 4.72
CA ILE A 153 -12.27 -3.90 3.45
C ILE A 153 -13.47 -3.05 3.06
N GLU A 154 -14.70 -3.51 3.34
CA GLU A 154 -15.90 -2.75 3.01
C GLU A 154 -16.00 -1.44 3.79
N ASN A 155 -15.70 -1.48 5.09
CA ASN A 155 -15.72 -0.28 5.93
C ASN A 155 -14.62 0.69 5.49
N PHE A 156 -13.45 0.15 5.15
CA PHE A 156 -12.33 0.92 4.62
C PHE A 156 -12.72 1.67 3.35
N VAL A 157 -13.29 0.96 2.36
CA VAL A 157 -13.73 1.54 1.07
C VAL A 157 -14.88 2.53 1.27
N ARG A 158 -15.87 2.22 2.12
CA ARG A 158 -16.96 3.17 2.44
C ARG A 158 -16.42 4.45 3.06
N LYS A 159 -15.43 4.34 3.95
CA LYS A 159 -14.77 5.51 4.54
C LYS A 159 -14.05 6.33 3.46
N LEU A 160 -13.34 5.71 2.51
CA LEU A 160 -12.73 6.44 1.38
C LEU A 160 -13.78 7.27 0.62
N ILE A 161 -14.90 6.64 0.27
CA ILE A 161 -15.99 7.29 -0.48
C ILE A 161 -16.60 8.44 0.33
N ALA A 162 -16.85 8.25 1.62
CA ALA A 162 -17.41 9.28 2.48
C ALA A 162 -16.49 10.52 2.63
N HIS A 163 -15.20 10.37 2.35
CA HIS A 163 -14.21 11.46 2.41
C HIS A 163 -13.87 12.05 1.05
N ALA A 164 -14.47 11.57 -0.04
CA ALA A 164 -14.32 12.14 -1.37
C ALA A 164 -15.50 13.07 -1.70
N ARG A 165 -15.21 14.33 -2.04
CA ARG A 165 -16.21 15.24 -2.60
C ARG A 165 -16.46 14.97 -4.08
N GLN A 166 -15.43 14.48 -4.80
CA GLN A 166 -15.52 14.26 -6.25
C GLN A 166 -15.06 12.87 -6.66
N THR A 167 -13.87 12.43 -6.25
CA THR A 167 -13.29 11.18 -6.77
C THR A 167 -12.48 10.42 -5.72
N VAL A 168 -12.64 9.09 -5.73
CA VAL A 168 -11.71 8.15 -5.08
C VAL A 168 -10.86 7.49 -6.16
N ALA A 169 -9.53 7.57 -6.01
CA ALA A 169 -8.56 6.86 -6.82
C ALA A 169 -7.95 5.72 -5.99
N LEU A 170 -8.40 4.49 -6.25
CA LEU A 170 -7.86 3.28 -5.65
C LEU A 170 -6.84 2.65 -6.61
N VAL A 171 -5.56 2.61 -6.21
CA VAL A 171 -4.48 2.04 -7.03
C VAL A 171 -4.05 0.69 -6.46
N VAL A 172 -4.25 -0.37 -7.23
CA VAL A 172 -3.99 -1.76 -6.82
C VAL A 172 -3.27 -2.54 -7.92
N PHE A 173 -2.46 -3.52 -7.53
CA PHE A 173 -1.81 -4.42 -8.47
C PHE A 173 -2.79 -5.44 -9.04
N GLN A 174 -2.56 -5.85 -10.29
CA GLN A 174 -3.32 -6.93 -10.92
C GLN A 174 -3.09 -8.30 -10.25
N ARG A 175 -1.90 -8.50 -9.68
CA ARG A 175 -1.50 -9.69 -8.92
C ARG A 175 -1.01 -9.25 -7.54
N PRO A 176 -0.98 -10.15 -6.54
CA PRO A 176 -0.45 -9.82 -5.23
C PRO A 176 0.95 -9.20 -5.34
N ALA A 177 1.25 -8.20 -4.50
CA ALA A 177 2.54 -7.49 -4.52
C ALA A 177 3.74 -8.44 -4.35
N MET A 178 3.51 -9.59 -3.72
CA MET A 178 4.51 -10.64 -3.48
C MET A 178 4.59 -11.69 -4.60
N SER A 179 3.89 -11.50 -5.72
CA SER A 179 3.71 -12.53 -6.76
C SER A 179 5.03 -13.08 -7.33
N SER A 180 6.06 -12.25 -7.45
CA SER A 180 7.39 -12.68 -7.91
C SER A 180 8.12 -13.61 -6.92
N TYR A 181 7.73 -13.59 -5.65
CA TYR A 181 8.32 -14.40 -4.58
C TYR A 181 7.54 -15.69 -4.29
N LEU A 182 6.28 -15.79 -4.74
CA LEU A 182 5.43 -16.97 -4.50
C LEU A 182 6.11 -18.29 -4.94
N PRO A 183 6.81 -18.37 -6.09
CA PRO A 183 7.49 -19.61 -6.49
C PRO A 183 8.66 -20.03 -5.57
N LEU A 184 9.22 -19.10 -4.79
CA LEU A 184 10.29 -19.37 -3.84
C LEU A 184 9.75 -19.92 -2.52
N TRP A 185 8.50 -19.59 -2.18
CA TRP A 185 7.90 -19.93 -0.90
C TRP A 185 7.86 -21.44 -0.61
N PRO A 186 7.29 -22.32 -1.48
CA PRO A 186 7.28 -23.76 -1.22
C PRO A 186 8.69 -24.35 -1.20
N LYS A 187 9.63 -23.78 -1.97
CA LYS A 187 11.02 -24.22 -1.97
C LYS A 187 11.66 -23.99 -0.61
N VAL A 188 11.34 -22.90 0.10
CA VAL A 188 11.97 -22.60 1.40
C VAL A 188 11.14 -23.07 2.60
N HIS A 189 9.82 -22.93 2.57
CA HIS A 189 8.92 -23.23 3.69
C HIS A 189 8.25 -24.60 3.61
N GLY A 190 8.25 -25.26 2.44
CA GLY A 190 7.65 -26.58 2.26
C GLY A 190 6.11 -26.60 2.16
N GLU A 191 5.48 -25.43 2.05
CA GLU A 191 4.04 -25.26 1.84
C GLU A 191 3.78 -24.13 0.85
N GLU A 192 2.57 -24.02 0.29
CA GLU A 192 2.22 -22.92 -0.61
C GLU A 192 1.92 -21.63 0.15
N ARG A 193 2.25 -20.48 -0.45
CA ARG A 193 1.90 -19.18 0.12
C ARG A 193 0.43 -18.86 -0.18
N ILE A 194 -0.35 -18.54 0.85
CA ILE A 194 -1.68 -17.94 0.69
C ILE A 194 -1.50 -16.55 0.08
N PRO A 195 -2.01 -16.29 -1.14
CA PRO A 195 -1.90 -14.98 -1.75
C PRO A 195 -2.90 -14.00 -1.12
N LEU A 196 -2.43 -12.80 -0.77
CA LEU A 196 -3.32 -11.70 -0.41
C LEU A 196 -4.22 -11.30 -1.59
N PRO A 197 -5.41 -10.76 -1.33
CA PRO A 197 -6.27 -10.20 -2.37
C PRO A 197 -5.57 -9.12 -3.21
N ALA A 198 -5.97 -9.01 -4.48
CA ALA A 198 -5.46 -8.04 -5.46
C ALA A 198 -6.63 -7.44 -6.26
N LEU A 199 -6.35 -6.88 -7.44
CA LEU A 199 -7.39 -6.31 -8.30
C LEU A 199 -8.59 -7.26 -8.56
N PRO A 200 -8.41 -8.57 -8.86
CA PRO A 200 -9.56 -9.44 -9.15
C PRO A 200 -10.59 -9.50 -8.02
N GLU A 201 -10.13 -9.51 -6.77
CA GLU A 201 -11.01 -9.52 -5.60
C GLU A 201 -11.70 -8.14 -5.41
N ILE A 202 -11.01 -7.03 -5.71
CA ILE A 202 -11.62 -5.70 -5.74
C ILE A 202 -12.71 -5.62 -6.82
N GLU A 203 -12.49 -6.20 -8.00
CA GLU A 203 -13.47 -6.20 -9.11
C GLU A 203 -14.72 -7.02 -8.78
N GLN A 204 -14.63 -7.99 -7.88
CA GLN A 204 -15.79 -8.72 -7.34
C GLN A 204 -16.46 -7.96 -6.19
N LEU A 205 -15.68 -7.26 -5.36
CA LEU A 205 -16.14 -6.53 -4.18
C LEU A 205 -16.97 -5.30 -4.53
N LEU A 206 -16.44 -4.39 -5.35
CA LEU A 206 -17.06 -3.08 -5.59
C LEU A 206 -18.50 -3.18 -6.14
N PRO A 207 -18.81 -4.05 -7.14
CA PRO A 207 -20.19 -4.20 -7.61
C PRO A 207 -21.15 -4.74 -6.54
N GLN A 208 -20.71 -5.66 -5.67
CA GLN A 208 -21.55 -6.16 -4.58
C GLN A 208 -21.83 -5.09 -3.53
N MET A 209 -20.93 -4.13 -3.37
CA MET A 209 -21.14 -2.94 -2.55
C MET A 209 -22.03 -1.88 -3.23
N GLY A 210 -22.45 -2.10 -4.48
CA GLY A 210 -23.20 -1.14 -5.28
C GLY A 210 -22.37 0.04 -5.80
N ILE A 211 -21.05 -0.15 -5.92
CA ILE A 211 -20.11 0.90 -6.35
C ILE A 211 -19.80 0.71 -7.83
N GLU A 212 -20.13 1.72 -8.62
CA GLU A 212 -19.67 1.84 -9.99
C GLU A 212 -18.25 2.43 -10.03
N TYR A 213 -17.41 1.93 -10.93
CA TYR A 213 -16.04 2.40 -11.08
C TYR A 213 -15.58 2.33 -12.53
N ARG A 214 -14.56 3.13 -12.84
CA ARG A 214 -13.81 3.05 -14.10
C ARG A 214 -12.44 2.46 -13.83
N LYS A 215 -12.09 1.40 -14.57
CA LYS A 215 -10.73 0.83 -14.56
C LYS A 215 -9.85 1.55 -15.56
N ILE A 216 -8.67 2.00 -15.11
CA ILE A 216 -7.64 2.61 -15.95
C ILE A 216 -6.35 1.82 -15.76
N PRO A 217 -5.79 1.20 -16.82
CA PRO A 217 -4.49 0.56 -16.72
C PRO A 217 -3.39 1.62 -16.57
N LEU A 218 -2.46 1.38 -15.66
CA LEU A 218 -1.26 2.18 -15.48
C LEU A 218 -0.14 1.62 -16.36
N GLN A 219 0.77 2.49 -16.79
CA GLN A 219 1.91 2.15 -17.63
C GLN A 219 3.17 2.12 -16.78
N GLU A 220 3.76 0.93 -16.64
CA GLU A 220 5.11 0.80 -16.09
C GLU A 220 6.14 1.32 -17.09
N ARG A 221 7.06 2.15 -16.62
CA ARG A 221 8.10 2.82 -17.42
C ARG A 221 9.48 2.29 -17.10
N VAL A 222 9.70 1.83 -15.87
CA VAL A 222 11.00 1.34 -15.42
C VAL A 222 10.80 0.02 -14.67
N SER A 223 11.40 -1.04 -15.19
CA SER A 223 11.67 -2.25 -14.40
C SER A 223 13.00 -2.03 -13.67
N GLN A 224 13.00 -2.10 -12.33
CA GLN A 224 14.24 -2.01 -11.55
C GLN A 224 14.68 -3.43 -11.15
N PRO A 225 15.60 -4.07 -11.90
CA PRO A 225 16.19 -5.31 -11.45
C PRO A 225 17.03 -5.08 -10.18
N PHE A 226 17.31 -6.16 -9.45
CA PHE A 226 18.25 -6.10 -8.34
C PHE A 226 19.62 -5.60 -8.82
N LYS A 227 20.22 -4.65 -8.08
CA LYS A 227 21.53 -4.08 -8.40
C LYS A 227 22.67 -5.05 -8.10
N SER A 228 22.43 -6.03 -7.24
CA SER A 228 23.39 -7.08 -6.89
C SER A 228 22.69 -8.31 -6.33
N ARG A 229 23.40 -9.45 -6.34
CA ARG A 229 22.93 -10.68 -5.69
C ARG A 229 22.69 -10.49 -4.20
N ALA A 230 23.58 -9.76 -3.51
CA ALA A 230 23.41 -9.47 -2.08
C ALA A 230 22.08 -8.75 -1.81
N GLN A 231 21.75 -7.74 -2.63
CA GLN A 231 20.47 -7.05 -2.52
C GLN A 231 19.28 -7.99 -2.79
N ALA A 232 19.39 -8.86 -3.78
CA ALA A 232 18.35 -9.84 -4.10
C ALA A 232 18.11 -10.80 -2.92
N VAL A 233 19.18 -11.28 -2.29
CA VAL A 233 19.11 -12.16 -1.11
C VAL A 233 18.48 -11.43 0.07
N ASP A 234 18.96 -10.24 0.42
CA ASP A 234 18.43 -9.46 1.54
C ASP A 234 16.93 -9.17 1.37
N GLU A 235 16.52 -8.83 0.14
CA GLU A 235 15.11 -8.62 -0.17
C GLU A 235 14.31 -9.91 -0.09
N CYS A 236 14.81 -11.02 -0.63
CA CYS A 236 14.14 -12.31 -0.52
C CYS A 236 14.00 -12.78 0.94
N LEU A 237 15.04 -12.60 1.78
CA LEU A 237 14.98 -12.94 3.21
C LEU A 237 13.87 -12.18 3.92
N ALA A 238 13.81 -10.85 3.72
CA ALA A 238 12.78 -10.01 4.30
C ALA A 238 11.37 -10.38 3.80
N ARG A 239 11.25 -10.64 2.49
CA ARG A 239 9.98 -10.95 1.80
C ARG A 239 9.44 -12.35 2.09
N LEU A 240 10.30 -13.29 2.44
CA LEU A 240 9.95 -14.67 2.80
C LEU A 240 9.93 -14.92 4.33
N PHE A 241 10.14 -13.88 5.13
CA PHE A 241 10.16 -13.96 6.60
C PHE A 241 11.22 -14.93 7.16
N ILE A 242 12.41 -14.91 6.57
CA ILE A 242 13.55 -15.75 6.94
C ILE A 242 14.57 -14.91 7.69
N ALA A 243 15.05 -15.40 8.82
CA ALA A 243 16.10 -14.76 9.58
C ALA A 243 17.47 -14.99 8.89
N PRO A 244 18.31 -13.95 8.75
CA PRO A 244 19.66 -14.11 8.24
C PRO A 244 20.43 -15.17 9.03
N GLY A 245 21.10 -16.09 8.32
CA GLY A 245 21.90 -17.14 8.94
C GLY A 245 21.12 -18.36 9.46
N SER A 246 19.80 -18.44 9.24
CA SER A 246 19.02 -19.66 9.52
C SER A 246 19.24 -20.74 8.46
N ASP A 247 18.85 -21.99 8.75
CA ASP A 247 18.87 -23.09 7.77
C ASP A 247 18.05 -22.74 6.52
N LYS A 248 16.93 -22.02 6.69
CA LYS A 248 16.11 -21.52 5.57
C LYS A 248 16.84 -20.46 4.75
N SER A 249 17.69 -19.63 5.37
CA SER A 249 18.54 -18.67 4.66
C SER A 249 19.57 -19.37 3.77
N ALA A 250 20.16 -20.48 4.22
CA ALA A 250 21.07 -21.29 3.40
C ALA A 250 20.32 -21.93 2.22
N LYS A 251 19.16 -22.52 2.49
CA LYS A 251 18.28 -23.10 1.46
C LYS A 251 17.83 -22.08 0.41
N LEU A 252 17.48 -20.85 0.84
CA LEU A 252 17.13 -19.77 -0.08
C LEU A 252 18.31 -19.41 -1.00
N SER A 253 19.53 -19.36 -0.47
CA SER A 253 20.72 -19.10 -1.29
C SER A 253 20.89 -20.14 -2.39
N GLU A 254 20.76 -21.43 -2.07
CA GLU A 254 20.84 -22.52 -3.06
C GLU A 254 19.75 -22.39 -4.13
N VAL A 255 18.50 -22.12 -3.70
CA VAL A 255 17.37 -21.93 -4.62
C VAL A 255 17.59 -20.76 -5.58
N LEU A 256 18.20 -19.68 -5.12
CA LEU A 256 18.49 -18.50 -5.95
C LEU A 256 19.63 -18.78 -6.95
N ASP A 257 20.61 -19.61 -6.60
CA ASP A 257 21.69 -19.99 -7.50
C ASP A 257 21.18 -20.83 -8.70
N ASP A 258 20.09 -21.57 -8.53
CA ASP A 258 19.42 -22.30 -9.62
C ASP A 258 18.50 -21.42 -10.50
N CYS A 259 18.16 -20.20 -10.04
CA CYS A 259 17.15 -19.33 -10.67
C CYS A 259 17.72 -18.05 -11.32
N LEU A 260 18.97 -17.69 -11.03
CA LEU A 260 19.71 -16.53 -11.57
C LEU A 260 20.71 -16.98 -12.64
#